data_AF-A0A6S6T976-F1
#
_entry.id   AF-A0A6S6T976-F1
#
_cell.length_a   1.000
_cell.length_b   1.000
_cell.length_c   1.000
_cell.angle_alpha   90.00
_cell.angle_beta   90.00
_cell.angle_gamma   90.00
#
_symmetry.space_group_name_H-M   'P 1'
#
loop_
_entity.id
_entity.type
_entity.pdbx_description
1 polymer ?
#
loop_
_entity_poly.entity_id
_entity_poly.type
_entity_poly.pdbx_seq_one_letter_code
_entity_poly.pdbx_strand_id
1 'polypeptide(L)'
;ETAEATETAQATPSSVRDLLLAAREAYWSEDFERSAEFYQALLAQDNQPSYKGELANVFWKQGKSKEAVQLYSEIAVWLKDQGRMAELQNIKVYVDLVDPAIGEQIGALLK
;
A
#
# COMPACT_ATOMS: atom_id res chain seq x y z
N GLU A 1 -34.93 -22.81 -29.14
CA GLU A 1 -34.00 -21.68 -28.96
C GLU A 1 -33.74 -21.50 -27.47
N THR A 2 -32.50 -21.70 -27.04
CA THR A 2 -32.06 -21.60 -25.65
C THR A 2 -31.42 -20.23 -25.44
N ALA A 3 -32.03 -19.41 -24.58
CA ALA A 3 -31.43 -18.19 -24.08
C ALA A 3 -30.62 -18.53 -22.81
N GLU A 4 -29.29 -18.58 -22.95
CA GLU A 4 -28.36 -18.63 -21.84
C GLU A 4 -28.29 -17.22 -21.23
N ALA A 5 -28.99 -17.03 -20.11
CA ALA A 5 -28.89 -15.83 -19.31
C ALA A 5 -27.56 -15.87 -18.57
N THR A 6 -26.69 -14.92 -18.94
CA THR A 6 -25.49 -14.46 -18.24
C THR A 6 -25.57 -14.68 -16.73
N GLU A 7 -24.77 -15.62 -16.26
CA GLU A 7 -24.41 -15.79 -14.86
C GLU A 7 -23.65 -14.52 -14.44
N THR A 8 -24.38 -13.54 -13.88
CA THR A 8 -23.79 -12.44 -13.15
C THR A 8 -23.07 -13.05 -11.96
N ALA A 9 -21.76 -13.29 -12.11
CA ALA A 9 -20.85 -13.60 -11.02
C ALA A 9 -20.92 -12.45 -10.02
N GLN A 10 -21.85 -12.57 -9.07
CA GLN A 10 -21.86 -11.77 -7.86
C GLN A 10 -20.59 -12.18 -7.11
N ALA A 11 -19.51 -11.44 -7.37
CA ALA A 11 -18.32 -11.49 -6.55
C ALA A 11 -18.79 -11.24 -5.12
N THR A 12 -18.74 -12.30 -4.30
CA THR A 12 -18.80 -12.16 -2.85
C THR A 12 -17.87 -11.01 -2.46
N PRO A 13 -18.31 -10.07 -1.58
CA PRO A 13 -17.39 -9.07 -1.07
C PRO A 13 -16.21 -9.83 -0.46
N SER A 14 -15.06 -9.78 -1.15
CA SER A 14 -13.87 -10.50 -0.73
C SER A 14 -13.54 -10.00 0.67
N SER A 15 -13.40 -10.92 1.62
CA SER A 15 -13.15 -10.52 3.00
C SER A 15 -11.83 -9.74 3.06
N VAL A 16 -11.67 -8.86 4.06
CA VAL A 16 -10.40 -8.14 4.29
C VAL A 16 -9.20 -9.09 4.24
N ARG A 17 -9.37 -10.32 4.75
CA ARG A 17 -8.33 -11.36 4.70
C ARG A 17 -8.02 -11.81 3.27
N ASP A 18 -9.04 -12.06 2.46
CA ASP A 18 -8.87 -12.54 1.09
C ASP A 18 -8.24 -11.46 0.21
N LEU A 19 -8.69 -10.20 0.36
CA LEU A 19 -8.10 -9.06 -0.34
C LEU A 19 -6.63 -8.87 0.03
N LEU A 20 -6.29 -8.99 1.32
CA LEU A 20 -4.89 -8.85 1.75
C LEU A 20 -4.01 -9.98 1.23
N LEU A 21 -4.52 -11.20 1.16
CA LEU A 21 -3.80 -12.31 0.54
C LEU A 21 -3.57 -12.05 -0.95
N ALA A 22 -4.62 -11.72 -1.68
CA ALA A 22 -4.56 -11.43 -3.12
C ALA A 22 -3.63 -10.26 -3.44
N ALA A 23 -3.65 -9.18 -2.65
CA ALA A 23 -2.76 -8.03 -2.80
C ALA A 23 -1.28 -8.43 -2.73
N ARG A 24 -0.95 -9.30 -1.77
CA ARG A 24 0.42 -9.79 -1.54
C ARG A 24 0.85 -10.77 -2.61
N GLU A 25 0.00 -11.71 -2.98
CA GLU A 25 0.29 -12.67 -4.06
C GLU A 25 0.54 -11.95 -5.40
N ALA A 26 -0.25 -10.92 -5.71
CA ALA A 26 -0.04 -10.07 -6.88
C ALA A 26 1.30 -9.33 -6.80
N TYR A 27 1.66 -8.75 -5.66
CA TYR A 27 2.96 -8.10 -5.47
C TYR A 27 4.14 -9.04 -5.71
N TRP A 28 4.09 -10.25 -5.14
CA TRP A 28 5.15 -11.26 -5.30
C TRP A 28 5.24 -11.81 -6.72
N SER A 29 4.14 -11.75 -7.46
CA SER A 29 4.09 -12.12 -8.88
C SER A 29 4.43 -10.97 -9.83
N GLU A 30 4.89 -9.84 -9.28
CA GLU A 30 5.17 -8.59 -10.01
C GLU A 30 3.96 -7.98 -10.76
N ASP A 31 2.74 -8.45 -10.44
CA ASP A 31 1.48 -7.87 -10.92
C ASP A 31 1.10 -6.69 -10.02
N PHE A 32 1.86 -5.61 -10.18
CA PHE A 32 1.73 -4.44 -9.31
C PHE A 32 0.43 -3.68 -9.56
N GLU A 33 -0.11 -3.68 -10.78
CA GLU A 33 -1.44 -3.13 -11.07
C GLU A 33 -2.51 -3.78 -10.18
N ARG A 34 -2.63 -5.11 -10.20
CA ARG A 34 -3.64 -5.79 -9.36
C ARG A 34 -3.34 -5.65 -7.88
N SER A 35 -2.06 -5.68 -7.49
CA SER A 35 -1.69 -5.47 -6.10
C SER A 35 -2.20 -4.11 -5.58
N ALA A 36 -2.04 -3.05 -6.38
CA ALA A 36 -2.53 -1.72 -6.03
C ALA A 36 -4.06 -1.67 -5.93
N GLU A 37 -4.78 -2.30 -6.87
CA GLU A 37 -6.24 -2.38 -6.83
C GLU A 37 -6.75 -3.06 -5.56
N PHE A 38 -6.14 -4.18 -5.16
CA PHE A 38 -6.52 -4.87 -3.93
C PHE A 38 -6.23 -4.05 -2.66
N TYR A 39 -5.09 -3.36 -2.59
CA TYR A 39 -4.81 -2.46 -1.45
C TYR A 39 -5.72 -1.24 -1.42
N GLN A 40 -6.12 -0.70 -2.57
CA GLN A 40 -7.12 0.36 -2.65
C GLN A 40 -8.50 -0.13 -2.17
N ALA A 41 -8.89 -1.35 -2.55
CA ALA A 41 -10.11 -1.98 -2.05
C ALA A 41 -10.07 -2.20 -0.53
N LEU A 42 -8.92 -2.61 0.03
CA LEU A 42 -8.71 -2.71 1.47
C LEU A 42 -8.89 -1.35 2.17
N LEU A 43 -8.26 -0.30 1.65
CA LEU A 43 -8.34 1.05 2.21
C LEU A 43 -9.77 1.65 2.13
N ALA A 44 -10.56 1.24 1.13
CA ALA A 44 -11.96 1.61 1.03
C ALA A 44 -12.84 0.92 2.09
N GLN A 45 -12.46 -0.29 2.56
CA GLN A 45 -13.15 -0.99 3.63
C GLN A 45 -12.68 -0.55 5.03
N ASP A 46 -11.36 -0.45 5.21
CA ASP A 46 -10.72 -0.04 6.45
C ASP A 46 -9.45 0.76 6.16
N ASN A 47 -9.48 2.05 6.47
CA ASN A 47 -8.41 2.99 6.13
C ASN A 47 -7.25 2.91 7.14
N GLN A 48 -6.48 1.82 7.07
CA GLN A 48 -5.40 1.53 8.02
C GLN A 48 -4.03 1.98 7.50
N PRO A 49 -3.17 2.56 8.37
CA PRO A 49 -1.80 2.93 8.02
C PRO A 49 -0.96 1.76 7.49
N SER A 50 -1.20 0.54 7.97
CA SER A 50 -0.49 -0.66 7.49
C SER A 50 -0.74 -0.90 5.99
N TYR A 51 -1.98 -0.78 5.51
CA TYR A 51 -2.30 -0.94 4.10
C TYR A 51 -1.74 0.18 3.23
N LYS A 52 -1.70 1.41 3.75
CA LYS A 52 -1.04 2.54 3.06
C LYS A 52 0.45 2.28 2.85
N GLY A 53 1.14 1.73 3.84
CA GLY A 53 2.56 1.40 3.72
C GLY A 53 2.85 0.33 2.68
N GLU A 54 2.00 -0.71 2.61
CA GLU A 54 2.12 -1.73 1.57
C GLU A 54 1.80 -1.16 0.19
N LEU A 55 0.74 -0.35 0.05
CA LEU A 55 0.42 0.34 -1.20
C LEU A 55 1.57 1.27 -1.66
N ALA A 56 2.25 1.93 -0.73
CA ALA A 56 3.44 2.73 -1.04
C ALA A 56 4.56 1.87 -1.64
N ASN A 57 4.79 0.66 -1.10
CA ASN A 57 5.75 -0.30 -1.67
C ASN A 57 5.35 -0.70 -3.09
N VAL A 58 4.05 -0.94 -3.35
CA VAL A 58 3.53 -1.25 -4.69
C VAL A 58 3.78 -0.08 -5.64
N PHE A 59 3.42 1.15 -5.25
CA PHE A 59 3.66 2.35 -6.07
C PHE A 59 5.14 2.58 -6.36
N TRP A 60 6.02 2.31 -5.39
CA TRP A 60 7.45 2.35 -5.62
C TRP A 60 7.87 1.38 -6.74
N LYS A 61 7.37 0.14 -6.71
CA LYS A 61 7.64 -0.85 -7.76
C LYS A 61 7.06 -0.49 -9.13
N GLN A 62 5.95 0.25 -9.16
CA GLN A 62 5.38 0.80 -10.40
C GLN A 62 6.14 2.02 -10.95
N GLY A 63 7.17 2.51 -10.26
CA GLY A 63 7.84 3.77 -10.62
C GLY A 63 7.03 5.03 -10.28
N LYS A 64 5.93 4.89 -9.55
CA LYS A 64 5.09 5.97 -9.03
C LYS A 64 5.68 6.53 -7.73
N SER A 65 6.93 6.99 -7.82
CA SER A 65 7.73 7.33 -6.63
C SER A 65 7.16 8.51 -5.83
N LYS A 66 6.45 9.45 -6.48
CA LYS A 66 5.82 10.59 -5.80
C LYS A 66 4.63 10.12 -4.95
N GLU A 67 3.76 9.29 -5.51
CA GLU A 67 2.63 8.71 -4.79
C GLU A 67 3.09 7.80 -3.64
N ALA A 68 4.17 7.03 -3.84
CA ALA A 68 4.78 6.24 -2.78
C ALA A 68 5.26 7.12 -1.61
N VAL A 69 6.00 8.20 -1.90
CA VAL A 69 6.49 9.12 -0.86
C VAL A 69 5.36 9.80 -0.10
N GLN A 70 4.29 10.19 -0.79
CA GLN A 70 3.11 10.74 -0.12
C GLN A 70 2.57 9.74 0.92
N LEU A 71 2.35 8.49 0.53
CA LEU A 71 1.85 7.46 1.44
C LEU A 71 2.84 7.13 2.58
N TYR A 72 4.14 7.07 2.30
CA TYR A 72 5.15 6.89 3.34
C TYR A 72 5.14 8.02 4.38
N SER A 73 4.99 9.26 3.94
CA SER A 73 4.90 10.41 4.84
C SER A 73 3.67 10.34 5.76
N GLU A 74 2.53 9.88 5.24
CA GLU A 74 1.28 9.76 6.00
C GLU A 74 1.37 8.71 7.13
N ILE A 75 2.21 7.68 6.98
CA ILE A 75 2.33 6.60 7.97
C ILE A 75 3.53 6.76 8.92
N ALA A 76 4.40 7.75 8.69
CA ALA A 76 5.68 7.87 9.40
C ALA A 76 5.49 8.04 10.93
N VAL A 77 4.54 8.88 11.35
CA VAL A 77 4.20 9.05 12.77
C VAL A 77 3.64 7.76 13.38
N TRP A 78 2.76 7.07 12.65
CA TRP A 78 2.20 5.80 13.12
C TRP A 78 3.29 4.74 13.29
N LEU A 79 4.25 4.63 12.37
CA LEU A 79 5.39 3.71 12.51
C LEU A 79 6.22 4.01 13.77
N LYS A 80 6.50 5.30 14.04
CA LYS A 80 7.20 5.73 15.25
C LYS A 80 6.44 5.30 16.50
N ASP A 81 5.14 5.56 16.55
CA ASP A 81 4.31 5.28 17.73
C ASP A 81 4.13 3.77 17.98
N GLN A 82 4.21 2.95 16.93
CA GLN A 82 4.26 1.49 17.04
C GLN A 82 5.65 0.94 17.39
N GLY A 83 6.67 1.80 17.56
CA GLY A 83 8.04 1.37 17.80
C GLY A 83 8.71 0.71 16.59
N ARG A 84 8.13 0.84 15.39
CA ARG A 84 8.62 0.22 14.14
C ARG A 84 9.74 1.06 13.51
N MET A 85 10.78 1.34 14.29
CA MET A 85 11.85 2.27 13.93
C MET A 85 12.66 1.81 12.71
N ALA A 86 12.85 0.50 12.53
CA ALA A 86 13.55 -0.04 11.35
C ALA A 86 12.79 0.26 10.05
N GLU A 87 11.46 0.15 10.08
CA GLU A 87 10.63 0.46 8.91
C GLU A 87 10.56 1.95 8.66
N LEU A 88 10.47 2.75 9.71
CA LEU A 88 10.55 4.21 9.63
C LEU A 88 11.87 4.65 8.98
N GLN A 89 12.99 4.02 9.35
CA GLN A 89 14.30 4.28 8.75
C GLN A 89 14.34 3.83 7.28
N ASN A 90 13.76 2.68 6.94
CA ASN A 90 13.69 2.19 5.55
C ASN A 90 12.88 3.13 4.65
N ILE A 91 11.71 3.58 5.09
CA ILE A 91 10.90 4.50 4.29
C ILE A 91 11.60 5.84 4.09
N LYS A 92 12.36 6.32 5.09
CA LYS A 92 13.16 7.54 4.97
C LYS A 92 14.13 7.46 3.78
N VAL A 93 14.77 6.32 3.55
CA VAL A 93 15.69 6.15 2.41
C VAL A 93 14.97 6.35 1.08
N TYR A 94 13.78 5.77 0.91
CA TYR A 94 12.98 5.97 -0.31
C TYR A 94 12.51 7.42 -0.46
N VAL A 95 12.12 8.04 0.66
CA VAL A 95 11.68 9.43 0.69
C VAL A 95 12.83 10.40 0.35
N ASP A 96 14.02 10.21 0.92
CA ASP A 96 15.20 11.04 0.65
C ASP A 96 15.56 11.07 -0.85
N LEU A 97 15.31 9.99 -1.59
CA LEU A 97 15.60 9.90 -3.02
C LEU A 97 14.67 10.76 -3.89
N VAL A 98 13.47 11.07 -3.41
CA VAL A 98 12.42 11.75 -4.20
C VAL A 98 12.14 13.14 -3.65
N ASP A 99 12.02 13.25 -2.32
CA ASP A 99 11.77 14.49 -1.60
C ASP A 99 12.59 14.53 -0.30
N PRO A 100 13.82 15.07 -0.36
CA PRO A 100 14.68 15.22 0.81
C PRO A 100 14.07 16.06 1.94
N ALA A 101 13.16 17.00 1.63
CA ALA A 101 12.55 17.85 2.64
C ALA A 101 11.56 17.07 3.53
N ILE A 102 10.80 16.14 2.93
CA ILE A 102 9.99 15.18 3.70
C ILE A 102 10.91 14.20 4.43
N GLY A 103 12.00 13.79 3.81
CA GLY A 103 13.00 12.91 4.40
C GLY A 103 13.60 13.45 5.70
N GLU A 104 13.92 14.75 5.76
CA GLU A 104 14.35 15.44 6.98
C GLU A 104 13.28 15.39 8.09
N GLN A 105 12.00 15.56 7.75
CA GLN A 105 10.90 15.48 8.71
C GLN A 105 10.78 14.08 9.31
N ILE A 106 10.86 13.03 8.47
CA ILE A 106 10.90 11.64 8.94
C ILE A 106 12.15 11.39 9.79
N GLY A 107 13.29 11.96 9.42
CA GLY A 107 14.53 11.89 10.19
C GLY A 107 14.42 12.46 11.61
N ALA A 108 13.59 13.48 11.81
CA ALA A 108 13.31 14.03 13.13
C ALA A 108 12.52 13.07 14.04
N LEU A 109 11.75 12.15 13.46
CA LEU A 109 10.97 11.14 14.19
C LEU A 109 11.83 9.97 14.72
N LEU A 110 13.04 9.81 14.19
CA LEU A 110 13.99 8.75 14.57
C LEU A 110 14.90 9.11 15.77
N LYS A 111 14.79 10.34 16.28
CA LYS A 111 15.56 10.86 17.42
C LYS A 111 14.81 10.63 18.73
#